data_AF-A0AAD4I036-F1
#
_entry.id   AF-A0AAD4I036-F1
#
_cell.length_a   1.000
_cell.length_b   1.000
_cell.length_c   1.000
_cell.angle_alpha   90.00
_cell.angle_beta   90.00
_cell.angle_gamma   90.00
#
_symmetry.space_group_name_H-M   'P 1'
#
loop_
_entity.id
_entity.type
_entity.pdbx_description
1 polymer ?
#
loop_
_entity_poly.entity_id
_entity_poly.type
_entity_poly.pdbx_seq_one_letter_code
_entity_poly.pdbx_strand_id
1 'polypeptide(L)'
;MAALNGRCTGSKATGEWGENGICIKTSTCADYNGVYKTGACPNDPDNVKCCIIGVSGAAPTNPCGQYSYCDWTSHSCSGYWKPGYCPGGDNFRCCHL
;
A
#
# COMPACT_ATOMS: atom_id res chain seq x y z
N MET A 1 -19.30 -2.54 0.10
CA MET A 1 -18.25 -3.06 0.98
C MET A 1 -16.93 -2.43 0.55
N ALA A 2 -16.08 -1.97 1.46
CA ALA A 2 -14.72 -1.63 1.07
C ALA A 2 -13.99 -2.86 0.56
N ALA A 3 -13.27 -2.71 -0.56
CA ALA A 3 -12.45 -3.77 -1.11
C ALA A 3 -11.22 -3.94 -0.21
N LEU A 4 -11.39 -4.60 0.95
CA LEU A 4 -10.27 -4.94 1.82
C LEU A 4 -9.24 -5.72 1.00
N ASN A 5 -7.97 -5.35 1.14
CA ASN A 5 -6.85 -5.83 0.31
C ASN A 5 -7.00 -5.51 -1.20
N GLY A 6 -7.85 -4.55 -1.56
CA GLY A 6 -8.02 -4.05 -2.92
C GLY A 6 -7.30 -2.72 -3.15
N ARG A 7 -7.20 -2.34 -4.43
CA ARG A 7 -6.67 -1.02 -4.83
C ARG A 7 -7.48 0.11 -4.21
N CYS A 8 -6.80 1.21 -3.93
CA CYS A 8 -7.45 2.45 -3.56
C CYS A 8 -8.14 3.07 -4.77
N THR A 9 -9.47 3.12 -4.73
CA THR A 9 -10.29 3.69 -5.82
C THR A 9 -11.31 4.71 -5.29
N GLY A 10 -11.14 5.21 -4.07
CA GLY A 10 -11.97 6.27 -3.50
C GLY A 10 -11.67 7.63 -4.16
N SER A 11 -12.53 8.62 -3.91
CA SER A 11 -12.41 9.96 -4.52
C SER A 11 -11.11 10.70 -4.14
N LYS A 12 -10.43 10.29 -3.06
CA LYS A 12 -9.13 10.83 -2.64
C LYS A 12 -7.92 9.99 -3.07
N ALA A 13 -8.13 8.90 -3.81
CA ALA A 13 -7.09 8.01 -4.33
C ALA A 13 -6.47 8.57 -5.61
N THR A 14 -5.64 9.60 -5.46
CA THR A 14 -5.00 10.34 -6.56
C THR A 14 -3.48 10.24 -6.46
N GLY A 15 -2.77 10.16 -7.59
CA GLY A 15 -1.32 9.95 -7.64
C GLY A 15 -0.92 8.62 -7.01
N GLU A 16 0.18 8.61 -6.25
CA GLU A 16 0.70 7.42 -5.55
C GLU A 16 -0.36 6.67 -4.72
N TRP A 17 -1.36 7.39 -4.20
CA TRP A 17 -2.43 6.78 -3.42
C TRP A 17 -3.36 5.93 -4.27
N GLY A 18 -3.65 6.33 -5.51
CA GLY A 18 -4.47 5.54 -6.44
C GLY A 18 -3.66 4.47 -7.19
N GLU A 19 -2.37 4.75 -7.41
CA GLU A 19 -1.47 3.85 -8.13
C GLU A 19 -0.97 2.74 -7.22
N ASN A 20 -0.35 3.07 -6.10
CA ASN A 20 0.35 2.15 -5.21
C ASN A 20 -0.41 1.83 -3.92
N GLY A 21 -1.55 2.48 -3.68
CA GLY A 21 -2.30 2.32 -2.44
C GLY A 21 -3.06 1.00 -2.35
N ILE A 22 -3.18 0.48 -1.12
CA ILE A 22 -4.03 -0.66 -0.77
C ILE A 22 -5.00 -0.32 0.37
N CYS A 23 -6.23 -0.79 0.26
CA CYS A 23 -7.26 -0.62 1.26
C CYS A 23 -7.15 -1.67 2.38
N ILE A 24 -6.60 -1.28 3.52
CA ILE A 24 -6.38 -2.17 4.67
C ILE A 24 -6.76 -1.47 5.98
N LYS A 25 -6.78 -2.25 7.07
CA LYS A 25 -7.02 -1.67 8.40
C LYS A 25 -5.91 -0.67 8.75
N THR A 26 -6.26 0.43 9.40
CA THR A 26 -5.29 1.43 9.88
C THR A 26 -4.24 0.83 10.80
N SER A 27 -4.63 -0.12 11.65
CA SER A 27 -3.70 -0.88 12.51
C SER A 27 -2.68 -1.66 11.67
N THR A 28 -3.13 -2.38 10.65
CA THR A 28 -2.24 -3.12 9.74
C THR A 28 -1.34 -2.18 8.96
N CYS A 29 -1.85 -1.04 8.48
CA CYS A 29 -1.01 -0.04 7.82
C CYS A 29 0.14 0.44 8.75
N ALA A 30 -0.18 0.68 10.03
CA ALA A 30 0.81 1.07 11.03
C ALA A 30 1.83 -0.05 11.35
N ASP A 31 1.40 -1.31 11.42
CA ASP A 31 2.30 -2.46 11.63
C ASP A 31 3.38 -2.58 10.54
N TYR A 32 3.06 -2.16 9.32
CA TYR A 32 3.97 -2.13 8.18
C TYR A 32 4.66 -0.76 7.99
N ASN A 33 4.58 0.13 8.98
CA ASN A 33 5.13 1.49 8.93
C ASN A 33 4.66 2.31 7.71
N GLY A 34 3.46 2.00 7.21
CA GLY A 34 2.83 2.72 6.12
C GLY A 34 2.18 4.01 6.58
N VAL A 35 1.82 4.84 5.61
CA VAL A 35 0.99 6.03 5.82
C VAL A 35 -0.37 5.81 5.19
N TYR A 36 -1.43 6.32 5.83
CA TYR A 36 -2.80 6.13 5.36
C TYR A 36 -3.52 7.43 5.01
N LYS A 37 -4.50 7.33 4.10
CA LYS A 37 -5.34 8.43 3.64
C LYS A 37 -6.82 8.06 3.71
N THR A 38 -7.60 8.94 4.32
CA THR A 38 -9.06 8.78 4.48
C THR A 38 -9.79 9.14 3.19
N GLY A 39 -10.83 8.37 2.85
CA GLY A 39 -11.69 8.63 1.68
C GLY A 39 -11.07 8.23 0.34
N ALA A 40 -10.01 7.42 0.40
CA ALA A 40 -9.30 6.88 -0.76
C ALA A 40 -9.61 5.39 -1.00
N CYS A 41 -10.42 4.75 -0.17
CA CYS A 41 -11.03 3.45 -0.43
C CYS A 41 -12.50 3.59 -0.83
N PRO A 42 -13.01 2.66 -1.65
CA PRO A 42 -14.42 2.65 -1.98
C PRO A 42 -15.23 2.32 -0.72
N ASN A 43 -16.12 3.20 -0.28
CA ASN A 43 -16.93 3.01 0.93
C ASN A 43 -16.09 2.72 2.21
N ASP A 44 -14.96 3.42 2.42
CA ASP A 44 -14.13 3.39 3.66
C ASP A 44 -15.02 3.20 4.91
N PRO A 45 -15.07 2.01 5.55
CA PRO A 45 -15.51 1.92 6.93
C PRO A 45 -14.46 2.62 7.82
N ASP A 46 -14.84 3.10 9.01
CA ASP A 46 -13.99 3.93 9.87
C ASP A 46 -12.54 3.42 10.06
N ASN A 47 -12.35 2.10 10.07
CA ASN A 47 -11.07 1.45 10.34
C ASN A 47 -10.31 0.98 9.09
N VAL A 48 -10.85 1.08 7.87
CA VAL A 48 -10.15 0.68 6.63
C VAL A 48 -9.88 1.92 5.82
N LYS A 49 -8.59 2.20 5.59
CA LYS A 49 -8.11 3.37 4.86
C LYS A 49 -7.16 2.95 3.76
N CYS A 50 -6.94 3.84 2.79
CA CYS A 50 -5.92 3.62 1.78
C CYS A 50 -4.55 3.76 2.42
N CYS A 51 -3.70 2.75 2.28
CA CYS A 51 -2.36 2.69 2.84
C CYS A 51 -1.32 2.62 1.72
N ILE A 52 -0.23 3.37 1.85
CA ILE A 52 0.97 3.24 1.04
C ILE A 52 2.15 2.90 1.96
N ILE A 53 3.09 2.08 1.47
CA ILE A 53 4.23 1.58 2.25
C ILE A 53 5.49 1.76 1.42
N GLY A 54 6.49 2.46 1.98
CA GLY A 54 7.78 2.74 1.32
C GLY A 54 7.77 3.94 0.36
N VAL A 55 6.64 4.25 -0.30
CA VAL A 55 6.54 5.34 -1.28
C VAL A 55 6.73 6.74 -0.65
N SER A 56 6.34 6.91 0.61
CA SER A 56 6.39 8.21 1.31
C SER A 56 7.76 8.56 1.91
N GLY A 57 8.85 7.95 1.45
CA GLY A 57 10.22 8.23 1.93
C GLY A 57 10.56 7.68 3.31
N ALA A 58 9.75 6.75 3.86
CA ALA A 58 9.97 6.10 5.16
C ALA A 58 11.05 5.00 5.10
N ALA A 59 12.20 5.29 4.47
CA ALA A 59 13.23 4.32 4.13
C ALA A 59 13.77 3.43 5.28
N PRO A 60 13.99 3.91 6.53
CA PRO A 60 14.56 3.06 7.57
C PRO A 60 13.55 2.09 8.20
N THR A 61 12.26 2.41 8.20
CA THR A 61 11.20 1.59 8.81
C THR A 61 10.38 0.83 7.77
N ASN A 62 10.67 1.05 6.50
CA ASN A 62 10.04 0.37 5.39
C ASN A 62 10.32 -1.16 5.45
N PRO A 63 9.29 -2.00 5.55
CA PRO A 63 9.46 -3.46 5.59
C PRO A 63 10.12 -3.99 4.31
N CYS A 64 10.02 -3.24 3.21
CA CYS A 64 10.69 -3.54 1.96
C CYS A 64 12.18 -3.19 1.89
N GLY A 65 12.66 -2.35 2.82
CA GLY A 65 14.03 -1.85 2.91
C GLY A 65 14.32 -0.63 2.03
N GLN A 66 14.97 0.37 2.61
CA GLN A 66 15.46 1.59 1.93
C GLN A 66 14.43 2.19 0.95
N TYR A 67 14.80 2.34 -0.32
CA TYR A 67 14.02 2.96 -1.40
C TYR A 67 12.97 2.03 -2.02
N SER A 68 12.87 0.80 -1.55
CA SER A 68 11.88 -0.16 -2.03
C SER A 68 10.47 0.26 -1.64
N TYR A 69 9.44 -0.33 -2.20
CA TYR A 69 8.07 0.04 -1.85
C TYR A 69 7.11 -1.10 -2.11
N CYS A 70 5.97 -1.09 -1.42
CA CYS A 70 4.89 -2.02 -1.74
C CYS A 70 4.10 -1.50 -2.92
N ASP A 71 3.89 -2.35 -3.91
CA ASP A 71 3.12 -2.01 -5.11
C ASP A 71 2.40 -3.23 -5.68
N TRP A 72 1.49 -2.97 -6.59
CA TRP A 72 0.73 -3.97 -7.31
C TRP A 72 1.62 -4.67 -8.33
N THR A 73 1.61 -6.01 -8.34
CA THR A 73 2.39 -6.83 -9.29
C THR A 73 2.00 -6.64 -10.76
N SER A 74 0.86 -5.96 -11.00
CA SER A 74 0.43 -5.53 -12.33
C SER A 74 1.19 -4.29 -12.85
N HIS A 75 1.90 -3.57 -11.98
CA HIS A 75 2.80 -2.51 -12.37
C HIS A 75 4.19 -3.06 -12.72
N SER A 76 5.00 -2.24 -13.40
CA SER A 76 6.42 -2.53 -13.60
C SER A 76 7.21 -2.21 -12.33
N CYS A 77 7.97 -3.17 -11.82
CA CYS A 77 8.96 -2.94 -10.78
C CYS A 77 10.35 -2.80 -11.43
N SER A 78 11.09 -1.73 -11.09
CA SER A 78 12.44 -1.50 -11.63
C SER A 78 13.47 -2.52 -11.12
N GLY A 79 13.24 -3.08 -9.93
CA GLY A 79 14.07 -4.14 -9.36
C GLY A 79 13.37 -5.50 -9.44
N TYR A 80 13.20 -6.17 -8.30
CA TYR A 80 12.55 -7.49 -8.25
C TYR A 80 11.47 -7.58 -7.17
N TRP A 81 10.49 -8.46 -7.42
CA TRP A 81 9.38 -8.67 -6.50
C TRP A 81 9.77 -9.60 -5.34
N LYS A 82 9.63 -9.10 -4.11
CA LYS A 82 9.76 -9.88 -2.88
C LYS A 82 8.37 -10.16 -2.27
N PRO A 83 7.98 -11.44 -2.12
CA PRO A 83 6.74 -11.80 -1.42
C PRO A 83 6.90 -11.70 0.10
N GLY A 84 5.78 -11.53 0.82
CA GLY A 84 5.74 -11.63 2.30
C GLY A 84 6.09 -10.36 3.07
N TYR A 85 6.52 -9.28 2.40
CA TYR A 85 6.90 -8.01 3.04
C TYR A 85 5.82 -6.92 2.99
N CYS A 86 4.73 -7.17 2.25
CA CYS A 86 3.63 -6.23 2.09
C CYS A 86 2.30 -6.89 2.49
N PRO A 87 1.36 -6.11 3.07
CA PRO A 87 0.02 -6.60 3.39
C PRO A 87 -0.80 -6.71 2.10
N GLY A 88 -1.74 -7.66 1.99
CA GLY A 88 -2.65 -7.73 0.82
C GLY A 88 -2.49 -8.94 -0.09
N GLY A 89 -1.57 -9.85 0.23
CA GLY A 89 -1.43 -11.14 -0.46
C GLY A 89 -0.61 -11.06 -1.75
N ASP A 90 -0.87 -11.98 -2.69
CA ASP A 90 0.04 -12.23 -3.82
C ASP A 90 0.15 -11.10 -4.84
N ASN A 91 -0.86 -10.24 -4.94
CA ASN A 91 -0.90 -9.19 -5.96
C ASN A 91 -0.38 -7.83 -5.47
N PHE A 92 -0.05 -7.71 -4.18
CA PHE A 92 0.54 -6.52 -3.58
C PHE A 92 1.85 -6.90 -2.90
N ARG A 93 2.94 -6.70 -3.61
CA ARG A 93 4.26 -7.22 -3.24
C ARG A 93 5.25 -6.09 -3.10
N CYS A 94 6.37 -6.43 -2.50
CA CYS A 94 7.46 -5.52 -2.34
C CYS A 94 8.25 -5.40 -3.63
N CYS A 95 8.27 -4.24 -4.26
CA CYS A 95 9.22 -3.91 -5.32
C CYS A 95 10.54 -3.51 -4.65
N HIS A 96 11.48 -4.44 -4.61
CA HIS A 96 12.80 -4.22 -4.02
C HIS A 96 13.75 -3.65 -5.06
N LEU A 97 14.24 -2.43 -4.81
CA LEU A 97 15.13 -1.68 -5.71
C LEU A 97 16.61 -1.97 -5.47
#